data_AF-A0A966EIF9-F1
#
_entry.id   AF-A0A966EIF9-F1
#
_cell.length_a   1.000
_cell.length_b   1.000
_cell.length_c   1.000
_cell.angle_alpha   90.00
_cell.angle_beta   90.00
_cell.angle_gamma   90.00
#
_symmetry.space_group_name_H-M   'P 1'
#
loop_
_entity.id
_entity.type
_entity.pdbx_description
1 polymer ?
#
loop_
_entity_poly.entity_id
_entity_poly.type
_entity_poly.pdbx_seq_one_letter_code
_entity_poly.pdbx_strand_id
1 'polypeptide(L)'
;AVANVVVVGGGSYAANFVDGSIALNPVVTTDFIRGDANSDARINIADGVWIINELFLNGPSNPCAIANDANNDGSTDAGDAVYICQYRFTDGPQPPAPFPSCGQVDGQTPEDCAASSCS
;
A
#
# COMPACT_ATOMS: atom_id res chain seq x y z
N ALA A 1 -33.71 29.99 16.17
CA ALA A 1 -32.31 30.36 15.91
C ALA A 1 -31.49 30.01 17.14
N VAL A 2 -30.36 29.32 16.98
CA VAL A 2 -29.44 29.02 18.11
C VAL A 2 -28.44 30.17 18.17
N ALA A 3 -28.37 30.86 19.31
CA ALA A 3 -27.43 31.95 19.52
C ALA A 3 -26.25 31.45 20.37
N ASN A 4 -25.03 31.61 19.86
CA ASN A 4 -23.83 31.38 20.67
C ASN A 4 -23.51 32.67 21.43
N VAL A 5 -23.33 32.55 22.74
CA VAL A 5 -22.95 33.65 23.62
C VAL A 5 -21.75 33.25 24.45
N VAL A 6 -20.83 34.18 24.63
CA VAL A 6 -19.71 34.01 25.56
C VAL A 6 -20.09 34.70 26.87
N VAL A 7 -19.96 34.00 27.99
CA VAL A 7 -20.24 34.58 29.31
C VAL A 7 -18.93 34.89 30.02
N VAL A 8 -18.71 36.16 30.34
CA VAL A 8 -17.56 36.62 31.13
C VAL A 8 -18.07 37.51 32.26
N GLY A 9 -17.72 37.19 33.50
CA GLY A 9 -18.11 38.00 34.67
C GLY A 9 -19.62 38.18 34.86
N GLY A 10 -20.45 37.25 34.37
CA GLY A 10 -21.91 37.33 34.45
C GLY A 10 -22.59 38.14 33.34
N GLY A 11 -21.82 38.77 32.44
CA GLY A 11 -22.33 39.40 31.23
C GLY A 11 -22.37 38.44 30.05
N SER A 12 -23.40 38.54 29.20
CA SER A 12 -23.49 37.79 27.94
C SER A 12 -23.02 38.65 26.78
N TYR A 13 -22.05 38.15 26.01
CA TYR A 13 -21.46 38.82 24.86
C TYR A 13 -21.75 38.05 23.57
N ALA A 14 -21.98 38.77 22.46
CA ALA A 14 -22.11 38.16 21.15
C ALA A 14 -20.79 37.49 20.76
N ALA A 15 -20.84 36.23 20.32
CA ALA A 15 -19.67 35.55 19.82
C ALA A 15 -19.25 36.15 18.47
N ASN A 16 -17.97 36.48 18.32
CA ASN A 16 -17.38 36.73 17.01
C ASN A 16 -17.05 35.37 16.39
N PHE A 17 -17.67 35.04 15.27
CA PHE A 17 -17.34 33.85 14.50
C PHE A 17 -16.15 34.15 13.60
N VAL A 18 -15.13 33.31 13.68
CA VAL A 18 -14.06 33.24 12.70
C VAL A 18 -14.23 31.90 11.99
N ASP A 19 -14.48 31.96 10.70
CA ASP A 19 -14.58 30.75 9.89
C ASP A 19 -13.21 30.07 9.82
N GLY A 20 -13.19 28.76 10.04
CA GLY A 20 -12.04 27.91 9.81
C GLY A 20 -12.30 27.00 8.61
N SER A 21 -11.25 26.65 7.87
CA SER A 21 -11.32 25.64 6.81
C SER A 21 -10.38 24.49 7.14
N ILE A 22 -10.86 23.26 6.93
CA ILE A 22 -10.02 22.06 6.86
C ILE A 22 -9.89 21.71 5.38
N ALA A 23 -8.66 21.72 4.86
CA ALA A 23 -8.35 21.19 3.55
C ALA A 23 -7.97 19.71 3.70
N LEU A 24 -8.73 18.81 3.08
CA LEU A 24 -8.36 17.41 2.97
C LEU A 24 -7.68 17.19 1.62
N ASN A 25 -6.40 16.84 1.64
CA ASN A 25 -5.69 16.44 0.43
C ASN A 25 -5.80 14.91 0.31
N PRO A 26 -6.46 14.38 -0.73
CA PRO A 26 -6.53 12.94 -0.92
C PRO A 26 -5.12 12.40 -1.18
N VAL A 27 -4.75 11.36 -0.44
CA VAL A 27 -3.60 10.53 -0.76
C VAL A 27 -4.11 9.45 -1.72
N VAL A 28 -3.52 9.38 -2.90
CA VAL A 28 -3.86 8.38 -3.91
C VAL A 28 -2.76 7.32 -3.89
N THR A 29 -3.16 6.08 -3.66
CA THR A 29 -2.29 4.91 -3.74
C THR A 29 -2.60 4.12 -5.01
N THR A 30 -1.62 3.37 -5.48
CA THR A 30 -1.75 2.51 -6.66
C THR A 30 -2.17 1.12 -6.22
N ASP A 31 -3.22 0.57 -6.83
CA ASP A 31 -3.58 -0.83 -6.61
C ASP A 31 -2.43 -1.74 -7.05
N PHE A 32 -2.27 -2.88 -6.39
CA PHE A 32 -1.24 -3.85 -6.75
C PHE A 32 -1.76 -5.27 -6.54
N ILE A 33 -0.95 -6.24 -6.98
CA ILE A 33 -1.14 -7.65 -6.66
C ILE A 33 0.10 -8.11 -5.89
N ARG A 34 -0.09 -8.65 -4.69
CA ARG A 34 0.99 -9.18 -3.87
C ARG A 34 1.63 -10.39 -4.57
N GLY A 35 2.95 -10.35 -4.69
CA GLY A 35 3.74 -11.35 -5.38
C GLY A 35 3.85 -11.14 -6.90
N ASP A 36 3.27 -10.10 -7.49
CA ASP A 36 3.49 -9.71 -8.90
C ASP A 36 4.77 -8.85 -9.01
N ALA A 37 5.91 -9.50 -8.81
CA ALA A 37 7.20 -8.84 -8.71
C ALA A 37 7.72 -8.34 -10.06
N ASN A 38 7.30 -8.97 -11.16
CA ASN A 38 7.69 -8.54 -12.51
C ASN A 38 6.64 -7.64 -13.19
N SER A 39 5.56 -7.26 -12.48
CA SER A 39 4.46 -6.41 -12.95
C SER A 39 3.78 -6.93 -14.23
N ASP A 40 3.56 -8.24 -14.35
CA ASP A 40 2.89 -8.87 -15.49
C ASP A 40 1.43 -9.30 -15.22
N ALA A 41 0.93 -8.94 -14.03
CA ALA A 41 -0.40 -9.27 -13.49
C ALA A 41 -0.61 -10.78 -13.24
N ARG A 42 0.44 -11.59 -13.19
CA ARG A 42 0.35 -13.03 -12.98
C ARG A 42 1.41 -13.54 -12.02
N ILE A 43 0.98 -13.84 -10.79
CA ILE A 43 1.86 -14.47 -9.80
C ILE A 43 2.23 -15.89 -10.23
N ASN A 44 3.49 -16.05 -10.63
CA ASN A 44 4.09 -17.29 -11.09
C ASN A 44 5.58 -17.35 -10.69
N ILE A 45 6.34 -18.29 -11.27
CA ILE A 45 7.74 -18.52 -10.87
C ILE A 45 8.65 -17.38 -11.36
N ALA A 46 8.25 -16.70 -12.45
CA ALA A 46 8.98 -15.55 -12.97
C ALA A 46 9.11 -14.43 -11.92
N ASP A 47 8.13 -14.26 -11.05
CA ASP A 47 8.18 -13.29 -9.94
C ASP A 47 9.25 -13.66 -8.91
N GLY A 48 9.32 -14.93 -8.53
CA GLY A 48 10.39 -15.40 -7.63
C GLY A 48 11.78 -15.21 -8.25
N VAL A 49 11.91 -15.44 -9.56
CA VAL A 49 13.17 -15.19 -10.29
C VAL A 49 13.49 -13.70 -10.35
N TRP A 50 12.48 -12.84 -10.53
CA TRP A 50 12.63 -11.40 -10.54
C TRP A 50 13.20 -10.88 -9.22
N ILE A 51 12.61 -11.30 -8.08
CA ILE A 51 13.07 -10.92 -6.73
C ILE A 51 14.55 -11.30 -6.53
N ILE A 52 14.96 -12.51 -6.92
CA ILE A 52 16.37 -12.94 -6.82
C ILE A 52 17.28 -12.09 -7.72
N ASN A 53 16.83 -11.72 -8.91
CA ASN A 53 17.59 -10.89 -9.83
C ASN A 53 17.80 -9.47 -9.26
N GLU A 54 16.72 -8.86 -8.77
CA GLU A 54 16.74 -7.56 -8.10
C GLU A 54 17.70 -7.56 -6.89
N LEU A 55 17.60 -8.56 -6.01
CA LEU A 55 18.39 -8.62 -4.77
C LEU A 55 19.88 -8.93 -4.98
N PHE A 56 20.22 -9.83 -5.91
CA PHE A 56 21.56 -10.44 -5.95
C PHE A 56 22.31 -10.24 -7.27
N LEU A 57 21.62 -9.85 -8.35
CA LEU A 57 22.20 -9.80 -9.69
C LEU A 57 22.22 -8.38 -10.29
N ASN A 58 21.93 -7.36 -9.49
CA ASN A 58 21.74 -5.97 -9.95
C ASN A 58 20.66 -5.87 -11.04
N GLY A 59 19.59 -6.64 -10.90
CA GLY A 59 18.43 -6.59 -11.76
C GLY A 59 17.67 -5.26 -11.66
N PRO A 60 16.72 -5.02 -12.57
CA PRO A 60 15.80 -3.90 -12.46
C PRO A 60 14.96 -4.04 -11.17
N SER A 61 14.71 -2.91 -10.51
CA SER A 61 13.82 -2.87 -9.34
C SER A 61 12.37 -2.72 -9.77
N ASN A 62 11.46 -3.38 -9.06
CA ASN A 62 10.03 -3.21 -9.27
C ASN A 62 9.57 -1.82 -8.77
N PRO A 63 8.89 -0.99 -9.59
CA PRO A 63 8.30 0.27 -9.13
C PRO A 63 7.20 0.09 -8.06
N CYS A 64 6.74 -1.13 -7.83
CA CYS A 64 5.85 -1.53 -6.75
C CYS A 64 6.56 -2.40 -5.71
N ALA A 65 7.34 -1.80 -4.82
CA ALA A 65 8.13 -2.54 -3.83
C ALA A 65 7.26 -3.39 -2.89
N ILE A 66 6.07 -2.91 -2.53
CA ILE A 66 5.13 -3.66 -1.68
C ILE A 66 4.59 -4.95 -2.36
N ALA A 67 4.65 -5.05 -3.69
CA ALA A 67 4.32 -6.29 -4.39
C ALA A 67 5.41 -7.35 -4.24
N ASN A 68 6.67 -6.96 -4.01
CA ASN A 68 7.79 -7.88 -3.86
C ASN A 68 7.83 -8.56 -2.48
N ASP A 69 7.25 -7.94 -1.44
CA ASP A 69 7.01 -8.56 -0.13
C ASP A 69 5.82 -9.53 -0.23
N ALA A 70 6.11 -10.71 -0.79
CA ALA A 70 5.16 -11.75 -1.13
C ALA A 70 4.62 -12.46 0.11
N ASN A 71 5.41 -12.54 1.19
CA ASN A 71 5.03 -13.18 2.44
C ASN A 71 4.39 -12.20 3.45
N ASN A 72 4.44 -10.89 3.17
CA ASN A 72 3.94 -9.79 4.00
C ASN A 72 4.58 -9.74 5.40
N ASP A 73 5.89 -9.93 5.48
CA ASP A 73 6.66 -9.79 6.73
C ASP A 73 7.27 -8.40 6.93
N GLY A 74 7.09 -7.51 5.94
CA GLY A 74 7.53 -6.13 5.96
C GLY A 74 8.93 -5.91 5.38
N SER A 75 9.56 -6.93 4.79
CA SER A 75 10.84 -6.83 4.10
C SER A 75 10.79 -7.51 2.74
N THR A 76 11.46 -6.95 1.73
CA THR A 76 11.72 -7.67 0.49
C THR A 76 13.05 -8.40 0.59
N ASP A 77 13.02 -9.72 0.67
CA ASP A 77 14.21 -10.56 0.74
C ASP A 77 14.08 -11.91 0.00
N ALA A 78 15.05 -12.80 0.18
CA ALA A 78 15.05 -14.11 -0.49
C ALA A 78 13.89 -15.02 -0.03
N GLY A 79 13.35 -14.76 1.17
CA GLY A 79 12.17 -15.40 1.72
C GLY A 79 10.94 -15.20 0.85
N ASP A 80 10.78 -14.05 0.21
CA ASP A 80 9.67 -13.79 -0.72
C ASP A 80 9.74 -14.64 -1.98
N ALA A 81 10.93 -14.76 -2.57
CA ALA A 81 11.15 -15.64 -3.72
C ALA A 81 10.85 -17.10 -3.38
N VAL A 82 11.26 -17.54 -2.18
CA VAL A 82 10.94 -18.88 -1.66
C VAL A 82 9.43 -19.03 -1.43
N TYR A 83 8.76 -18.01 -0.88
CA TYR A 83 7.32 -18.02 -0.63
C TYR A 83 6.52 -18.19 -1.93
N ILE A 84 6.90 -17.45 -2.99
CA ILE A 84 6.31 -17.62 -4.32
C ILE A 84 6.50 -19.05 -4.83
N CYS A 85 7.71 -19.61 -4.71
CA CYS A 85 7.97 -20.98 -5.14
C CYS A 85 7.15 -22.01 -4.34
N GLN A 86 6.98 -21.82 -3.03
CA GLN A 86 6.15 -22.68 -2.20
C GLN A 86 4.69 -22.65 -2.64
N TYR A 87 4.13 -21.46 -2.87
CA TYR A 87 2.77 -21.30 -3.40
C TYR A 87 2.60 -22.00 -4.76
N ARG A 88 3.59 -21.87 -5.67
CA ARG A 88 3.47 -22.38 -7.04
C ARG A 88 3.78 -23.88 -7.21
N PHE A 89 4.57 -24.48 -6.33
CA PHE A 89 5.06 -25.86 -6.52
C PHE A 89 4.72 -26.84 -5.41
N THR A 90 4.48 -26.38 -4.19
CA THR A 90 4.35 -27.26 -3.02
C THR A 90 3.02 -27.09 -2.30
N ASP A 91 2.00 -26.60 -3.01
CA ASP A 91 0.68 -26.25 -2.44
C ASP A 91 0.81 -25.40 -1.16
N GLY A 92 1.80 -24.48 -1.16
CA GLY A 92 2.01 -23.53 -0.08
C GLY A 92 0.87 -22.52 0.04
N PRO A 93 0.87 -21.71 1.12
CA PRO A 93 -0.16 -20.68 1.30
C PRO A 93 -0.15 -19.68 0.15
N GLN A 94 -1.32 -19.23 -0.27
CA GLN A 94 -1.44 -18.14 -1.24
C GLN A 94 -0.87 -16.83 -0.65
N PRO A 95 -0.40 -15.89 -1.49
CA PRO A 95 -0.02 -14.56 -1.02
C PRO A 95 -1.14 -13.89 -0.21
N PRO A 96 -0.80 -13.18 0.88
CA PRO A 96 -1.75 -12.31 1.57
C PRO A 96 -2.37 -11.27 0.64
N ALA A 97 -3.48 -10.66 1.05
CA ALA A 97 -4.11 -9.60 0.27
C ALA A 97 -3.12 -8.44 -0.02
N PRO A 98 -3.20 -7.80 -1.19
CA PRO A 98 -4.18 -8.00 -2.25
C PRO A 98 -3.75 -9.10 -3.23
N PHE A 99 -4.54 -10.17 -3.34
CA PHE A 99 -4.31 -11.31 -4.21
C PHE A 99 -5.62 -12.10 -4.37
N PRO A 100 -5.96 -12.67 -5.54
CA PRO A 100 -5.24 -12.62 -6.82
C PRO A 100 -5.58 -11.41 -7.68
N SER A 101 -6.49 -10.57 -7.22
CA SER A 101 -6.94 -9.36 -7.92
C SER A 101 -6.24 -8.13 -7.37
N CYS A 102 -6.16 -7.11 -8.22
CA CYS A 102 -5.72 -5.78 -7.84
C CYS A 102 -6.47 -5.25 -6.62
N GLY A 103 -5.75 -4.59 -5.72
CA GLY A 103 -6.34 -3.89 -4.59
C GLY A 103 -5.30 -3.14 -3.77
N GLN A 104 -5.78 -2.60 -2.66
CA GLN A 104 -5.01 -1.82 -1.70
C GLN A 104 -4.98 -2.51 -0.35
N VAL A 105 -4.06 -2.09 0.52
CA VAL A 105 -3.99 -2.55 1.91
C VAL A 105 -4.02 -1.38 2.88
N ASP A 106 -4.47 -1.66 4.10
CA ASP A 106 -4.49 -0.67 5.18
C ASP A 106 -3.07 -0.16 5.45
N GLY A 107 -2.92 1.17 5.50
CA GLY A 107 -1.63 1.81 5.77
C GLY A 107 -0.72 1.95 4.54
N GLN A 108 -1.14 1.51 3.36
CA GLN A 108 -0.40 1.74 2.12
C GLN A 108 -0.16 3.24 1.89
N THR A 109 1.06 3.59 1.51
CA THR A 109 1.44 4.95 1.11
C THR A 109 1.74 5.01 -0.40
N PRO A 110 1.77 6.22 -1.01
CA PRO A 110 2.14 6.36 -2.42
C PRO A 110 3.54 5.87 -2.75
N GLU A 111 4.46 5.90 -1.77
CA GLU A 111 5.85 5.46 -1.94
C GLU A 111 5.98 3.93 -2.02
N ASP A 112 5.02 3.19 -1.45
CA ASP A 112 5.00 1.72 -1.48
C ASP A 112 4.84 1.17 -2.90
N CYS A 113 4.13 1.92 -3.76
CA CYS A 113 3.83 1.50 -5.12
C CYS A 113 3.64 2.69 -6.07
N ALA A 114 4.70 3.03 -6.81
CA ALA A 114 4.68 4.11 -7.78
C ALA A 114 3.95 3.74 -9.07
N ALA A 115 4.04 2.49 -9.50
CA ALA A 115 3.36 1.94 -10.67
C ALA A 115 3.23 0.42 -10.56
N SER A 116 2.16 -0.14 -11.10
CA SER A 116 1.92 -1.59 -11.14
C SER A 116 1.18 -1.98 -12.43
N SER A 117 0.91 -3.28 -12.59
CA SER A 117 0.08 -3.84 -13.65
C SER A 117 -1.43 -3.58 -13.48
N CYS A 118 -1.84 -2.97 -12.36
CA CYS A 118 -3.24 -2.75 -11.97
C CYS A 118 -3.86 -1.43 -12.45
N SER A 119 -3.12 -0.64 -13.23
CA SER A 119 -3.51 0.71 -13.68
C SER A 119 -3.39 0.86 -15.19
#